data_AF-A0A544ZHQ8-F1
#
_entry.id   AF-A0A544ZHQ8-F1
#
_cell.length_a   1.000
_cell.length_b   1.000
_cell.length_c   1.000
_cell.angle_alpha   90.00
_cell.angle_beta   90.00
_cell.angle_gamma   90.00
#
_symmetry.space_group_name_H-M   'P 1'
#
loop_
_entity.id
_entity.type
_entity.pdbx_description
1 polymer ?
#
loop_
_entity_poly.entity_id
_entity_poly.type
_entity_poly.pdbx_seq_one_letter_code
_entity_poly.pdbx_strand_id
1 'polypeptide(L)'
;MDVMEVLAHPVRLRVVQALAGGRVLTTSQLCERISDVHKATVYRHVRALADAGVLEVDGEHRVRGAVERRYRLRERVVIDAGTVAAMSPEDHRRTFATAMAALISEFDAYLGLDGADPVADEVGYRQHVLWLSREERAEMIEELRAVIVARMRNESAPHRRRHLLSPILFPVETPPPDAGA
;
A
#
# COMPACT_ATOMS: atom_id res chain seq x y z
N MET A 1 15.81 -8.16 10.48
CA MET A 1 14.86 -8.53 9.42
C MET A 1 14.68 -7.30 8.56
N ASP A 2 14.85 -7.44 7.25
CA ASP A 2 14.63 -6.33 6.33
C ASP A 2 13.13 -5.94 6.34
N VAL A 3 12.82 -4.65 6.38
CA VAL A 3 11.43 -4.15 6.31
C VAL A 3 10.74 -4.69 5.06
N MET A 4 11.47 -4.87 3.96
CA MET A 4 10.91 -5.43 2.73
C MET A 4 10.52 -6.90 2.88
N GLU A 5 11.32 -7.70 3.59
CA GLU A 5 11.00 -9.09 3.92
C GLU A 5 9.75 -9.17 4.82
N VAL A 6 9.66 -8.26 5.79
CA VAL A 6 8.48 -8.09 6.64
C VAL A 6 7.26 -7.67 5.81
N LEU A 7 7.41 -6.88 4.75
CA LEU A 7 6.28 -6.44 3.92
C LEU A 7 5.95 -7.40 2.76
N ALA A 8 6.79 -8.41 2.52
CA ALA A 8 6.63 -9.43 1.47
C ALA A 8 5.50 -10.45 1.75
N HIS A 9 4.36 -9.99 2.25
CA HIS A 9 3.13 -10.78 2.36
C HIS A 9 1.90 -9.89 2.13
N PRO A 10 0.93 -10.29 1.28
CA PRO A 10 -0.19 -9.44 0.90
C PRO A 10 -1.00 -8.92 2.09
N VAL A 11 -1.33 -9.80 3.04
CA VAL A 11 -2.06 -9.41 4.27
C VAL A 11 -1.31 -8.37 5.10
N ARG A 12 0.04 -8.44 5.15
CA ARG A 12 0.83 -7.47 5.91
C ARG A 12 0.80 -6.09 5.24
N LEU A 13 0.86 -6.06 3.90
CA LEU A 13 0.74 -4.82 3.14
C LEU A 13 -0.66 -4.19 3.30
N ARG A 14 -1.72 -4.99 3.30
CA ARG A 14 -3.10 -4.53 3.57
C ARG A 14 -3.27 -3.95 4.98
N VAL A 15 -2.65 -4.56 6.00
CA VAL A 15 -2.61 -3.99 7.36
C VAL A 15 -1.92 -2.63 7.37
N VAL A 16 -0.79 -2.49 6.68
CA VAL A 16 -0.07 -1.21 6.58
C VAL A 16 -0.92 -0.15 5.87
N GLN A 17 -1.54 -0.51 4.73
CA GLN A 17 -2.45 0.37 3.99
C GLN A 17 -3.65 0.79 4.84
N ALA A 18 -4.21 -0.10 5.66
CA ALA A 18 -5.34 0.23 6.55
C ALA A 18 -4.96 1.28 7.61
N LEU A 19 -3.73 1.23 8.13
CA LEU A 19 -3.20 2.15 9.13
C LEU A 19 -2.57 3.42 8.53
N ALA A 20 -2.37 3.48 7.21
CA ALA A 20 -1.81 4.64 6.53
C ALA A 20 -2.70 5.88 6.66
N GLY A 21 -2.06 7.06 6.64
CA GLY A 21 -2.71 8.35 6.86
C GLY A 21 -2.98 8.66 8.33
N GLY A 22 -2.12 8.20 9.24
CA GLY A 22 -2.21 8.49 10.68
C GLY A 22 -3.33 7.76 11.42
N ARG A 23 -3.90 6.70 10.83
CA ARG A 23 -5.00 5.97 11.46
C ARG A 23 -4.50 5.09 12.59
N VAL A 24 -5.28 5.08 13.67
CA VAL A 24 -5.09 4.21 14.83
C VAL A 24 -6.21 3.17 14.83
N LEU A 25 -5.87 1.88 14.73
CA LEU A 25 -6.86 0.79 14.68
C LEU A 25 -6.51 -0.34 15.65
N THR A 26 -7.52 -1.01 16.18
CA THR A 26 -7.32 -2.27 16.90
C THR A 26 -7.17 -3.45 15.94
N THR A 27 -6.67 -4.58 16.44
CA THR A 27 -6.65 -5.82 15.65
C THR A 27 -8.05 -6.29 15.26
N SER A 28 -9.08 -6.07 16.09
CA SER A 28 -10.47 -6.39 15.74
C SER A 28 -10.98 -5.52 14.59
N GLN A 29 -10.71 -4.22 14.64
CA GLN A 29 -11.04 -3.27 13.57
C GLN A 29 -10.28 -3.55 12.26
N LEU A 30 -9.08 -4.14 12.34
CA LEU A 30 -8.34 -4.64 11.19
C LEU A 30 -8.98 -5.91 10.63
N CYS A 31 -9.45 -6.83 11.48
CA CYS A 31 -10.17 -8.04 11.05
C CYS A 31 -11.51 -7.70 10.35
N GLU A 32 -12.21 -6.66 10.81
CA GLU A 32 -13.44 -6.19 10.15
C GLU A 32 -13.17 -5.63 8.75
N ARG A 33 -12.00 -5.04 8.53
CA ARG A 33 -11.61 -4.46 7.24
C ARG A 33 -11.03 -5.49 6.27
N ILE A 34 -10.30 -6.46 6.81
CA ILE A 34 -9.68 -7.56 6.07
C ILE A 34 -10.54 -8.80 6.32
N SER A 35 -11.85 -8.69 6.07
CA SER A 35 -12.85 -9.70 6.42
C SER A 35 -12.80 -10.94 5.55
N ASP A 36 -12.15 -10.85 4.39
CA ASP A 36 -11.87 -11.94 3.47
C ASP A 36 -10.74 -12.88 3.98
N VAL A 37 -10.06 -12.51 5.08
CA VAL A 37 -9.00 -13.31 5.70
C VAL A 37 -9.44 -13.79 7.10
N HIS A 38 -9.14 -15.04 7.43
CA HIS A 38 -9.44 -15.59 8.75
C HIS A 38 -8.83 -14.76 9.88
N LYS A 39 -9.61 -14.44 10.92
CA LYS A 39 -9.20 -13.56 12.04
C LYS A 39 -7.85 -13.97 12.63
N ALA A 40 -7.64 -15.25 12.94
CA ALA A 40 -6.37 -15.72 13.53
C ALA A 40 -5.14 -15.43 12.63
N THR A 41 -5.32 -15.42 11.31
CA THR A 41 -4.27 -15.05 10.35
C THR A 41 -3.97 -13.56 10.43
N VAL A 42 -4.98 -12.69 10.46
CA VAL A 42 -4.80 -11.24 10.66
C VAL A 42 -4.07 -10.96 11.97
N TYR A 43 -4.47 -11.59 13.07
CA TYR A 43 -3.79 -11.46 14.37
C TYR A 43 -2.30 -11.84 14.29
N ARG A 44 -1.97 -12.95 13.63
CA ARG A 44 -0.58 -13.38 13.44
C ARG A 44 0.23 -12.35 12.64
N HIS A 45 -0.35 -11.76 11.59
CA HIS A 45 0.33 -10.75 10.79
C HIS A 45 0.50 -9.40 11.51
N VAL A 46 -0.49 -8.97 12.29
CA VAL A 46 -0.38 -7.77 13.13
C VAL A 46 0.73 -7.94 14.17
N ARG A 47 0.80 -9.11 14.83
CA ARG A 47 1.90 -9.42 15.75
C ARG A 47 3.25 -9.38 15.03
N ALA A 48 3.39 -10.05 13.89
CA ALA A 48 4.64 -10.06 13.13
C ALA A 48 5.10 -8.64 12.73
N LEU A 49 4.18 -7.77 12.33
CA LEU A 49 4.51 -6.37 12.01
C LEU A 49 4.89 -5.55 13.25
N ALA A 50 4.26 -5.79 14.39
CA ALA A 50 4.61 -5.15 15.66
C ALA A 50 5.99 -5.62 16.16
N ASP A 51 6.26 -6.93 16.11
CA ASP A 51 7.55 -7.52 16.51
C ASP A 51 8.70 -7.02 15.63
N ALA A 52 8.42 -6.76 14.35
CA ALA A 52 9.35 -6.15 13.41
C ALA A 52 9.48 -4.61 13.53
N GLY A 53 8.74 -3.97 14.44
CA GLY A 53 8.79 -2.52 14.67
C GLY A 53 8.09 -1.66 13.61
N VAL A 54 7.37 -2.27 12.66
CA VAL A 54 6.57 -1.59 11.63
C VAL A 54 5.35 -0.93 12.25
N LEU A 55 4.72 -1.62 13.21
CA LEU A 55 3.62 -1.08 14.02
C LEU A 55 4.12 -0.71 15.40
N GLU A 56 3.51 0.31 15.97
CA GLU A 56 3.66 0.63 17.39
C GLU A 56 2.31 0.74 18.08
N VAL A 57 2.30 0.44 19.37
CA VAL A 57 1.10 0.51 20.20
C VAL A 57 0.84 1.97 20.54
N ASP A 58 -0.29 2.49 20.08
CA ASP A 58 -0.76 3.84 20.41
C ASP A 58 -1.40 3.90 21.81
N GLY A 59 -1.99 2.78 22.24
CA GLY A 59 -2.52 2.63 23.59
C GLY A 59 -3.29 1.32 23.77
N GLU A 60 -3.73 1.07 24.99
CA GLU A 60 -4.51 -0.12 25.35
C GLU A 60 -5.86 0.32 25.96
N HIS A 61 -6.94 -0.38 25.62
CA HIS A 61 -8.24 -0.17 26.24
C HIS A 61 -8.88 -1.51 26.63
N ARG A 62 -9.73 -1.51 27.67
CA ARG A 62 -10.46 -2.70 28.08
C ARG A 62 -11.80 -2.79 27.36
N VAL A 63 -12.03 -3.88 26.63
CA VAL A 63 -13.34 -4.23 26.06
C VAL A 63 -13.80 -5.54 26.68
N ARG A 64 -14.96 -5.53 27.37
CA ARG A 64 -15.58 -6.75 27.95
C ARG A 64 -14.59 -7.60 28.79
N GLY A 65 -13.73 -6.94 29.57
CA GLY A 65 -12.75 -7.60 30.44
C GLY A 65 -11.42 -8.00 29.78
N ALA A 66 -11.31 -7.93 28.45
CA ALA A 66 -10.06 -8.16 27.72
C ALA A 66 -9.34 -6.84 27.41
N VAL A 67 -8.01 -6.83 27.50
CA VAL A 67 -7.18 -5.70 27.05
C VAL A 67 -6.98 -5.81 25.55
N GLU A 68 -7.39 -4.78 24.82
CA GLU A 68 -7.20 -4.65 23.38
C GLU A 68 -6.21 -3.52 23.08
N ARG A 69 -5.24 -3.80 22.21
CA ARG A 69 -4.23 -2.84 21.78
C ARG A 69 -4.70 -2.09 20.53
N ARG A 70 -4.44 -0.80 20.51
CA ARG A 70 -4.54 0.07 19.33
C ARG A 70 -3.17 0.23 18.70
N TYR A 71 -3.07 0.07 17.40
CA TYR A 71 -1.83 0.15 16.63
C TYR A 71 -1.86 1.33 15.67
N ARG A 72 -0.68 1.90 15.41
CA ARG A 72 -0.42 2.85 14.33
C ARG A 72 0.87 2.50 13.60
N LEU A 73 1.05 3.02 12.39
CA LEU A 73 2.33 2.92 11.69
C LEU A 73 3.38 3.75 12.42
N ARG A 74 4.58 3.20 12.55
CA ARG A 74 5.76 3.98 12.92
C ARG A 74 6.10 4.90 11.74
N GLU A 75 6.39 6.18 11.99
CA GLU A 75 6.64 7.19 10.93
C GLU A 75 7.76 6.81 9.93
N ARG A 76 8.65 5.89 10.32
CA ARG A 76 9.79 5.42 9.52
C ARG A 76 9.48 4.25 8.57
N VAL A 77 8.24 3.80 8.44
CA VAL A 77 7.88 2.80 7.40
C VAL A 77 7.77 3.49 6.04
N VAL A 78 8.85 4.14 5.63
CA VAL A 78 9.09 4.63 4.28
C VAL A 78 10.04 3.62 3.68
N ILE A 79 9.65 2.94 2.60
CA ILE A 79 10.59 2.19 1.79
C ILE A 79 11.58 3.22 1.26
N ASP A 80 12.74 3.35 1.90
CA ASP A 80 13.71 4.36 1.51
C ASP A 80 14.35 4.00 0.16
N ALA A 81 14.79 5.01 -0.58
CA ALA A 81 15.35 4.81 -1.92
C ALA A 81 16.63 3.95 -1.92
N GLY A 82 17.37 3.91 -0.81
CA GLY A 82 18.55 3.06 -0.64
C GLY A 82 18.18 1.58 -0.49
N THR A 83 17.10 1.28 0.24
CA THR A 83 16.53 -0.06 0.34
C THR A 83 16.10 -0.57 -1.03
N VAL A 84 15.43 0.26 -1.84
CA VAL A 84 15.04 -0.12 -3.22
C VAL A 84 16.28 -0.32 -4.11
N ALA A 85 17.30 0.54 -3.98
CA ALA A 85 18.52 0.46 -4.80
C ALA A 85 19.39 -0.78 -4.50
N ALA A 86 19.29 -1.34 -3.29
CA ALA A 86 20.03 -2.53 -2.89
C ALA A 86 19.36 -3.85 -3.30
N MET A 87 18.12 -3.80 -3.81
CA MET A 87 17.37 -5.00 -4.19
C MET A 87 17.94 -5.66 -5.43
N SER A 88 18.05 -6.98 -5.40
CA SER A 88 18.34 -7.74 -6.61
C SER A 88 17.13 -7.73 -7.57
N PRO A 89 17.32 -8.04 -8.87
CA PRO A 89 16.20 -8.23 -9.78
C PRO A 89 15.21 -9.32 -9.33
N GLU A 90 15.65 -10.34 -8.57
CA GLU A 90 14.75 -11.34 -8.00
C GLU A 90 13.89 -10.75 -6.87
N ASP A 91 14.49 -9.94 -5.99
CA ASP A 91 13.77 -9.27 -4.91
C ASP A 91 12.72 -8.31 -5.46
N HIS A 92 13.02 -7.61 -6.55
CA HIS A 92 12.05 -6.76 -7.24
C HIS A 92 10.87 -7.56 -7.77
N ARG A 93 11.11 -8.73 -8.41
CA ARG A 93 10.01 -9.59 -8.89
C ARG A 93 9.12 -10.07 -7.74
N ARG A 94 9.72 -10.53 -6.65
CA ARG A 94 8.99 -11.04 -5.48
C ARG A 94 8.17 -9.95 -4.79
N THR A 95 8.77 -8.77 -4.62
CA THR A 95 8.11 -7.61 -4.03
C THR A 95 6.97 -7.11 -4.91
N PHE A 96 7.20 -6.99 -6.22
CA PHE A 96 6.15 -6.57 -7.17
C PHE A 96 4.98 -7.55 -7.18
N ALA A 97 5.24 -8.86 -7.23
CA ALA A 97 4.19 -9.88 -7.16
C ALA A 97 3.38 -9.78 -5.86
N THR A 98 4.04 -9.53 -4.72
CA THR A 98 3.36 -9.33 -3.43
C THR A 98 2.47 -8.09 -3.45
N ALA A 99 2.97 -6.97 -3.99
CA ALA A 99 2.22 -5.73 -4.10
C ALA A 99 0.99 -5.90 -5.00
N MET A 100 1.14 -6.60 -6.13
CA MET A 100 0.02 -6.91 -7.03
C MET A 100 -1.01 -7.84 -6.37
N ALA A 101 -0.57 -8.88 -5.65
CA ALA A 101 -1.48 -9.76 -4.93
C ALA A 101 -2.28 -8.99 -3.85
N ALA A 102 -1.64 -8.06 -3.13
CA ALA A 102 -2.35 -7.21 -2.17
C ALA A 102 -3.37 -6.28 -2.87
N LEU A 103 -2.98 -5.67 -4.00
CA LEU A 103 -3.86 -4.80 -4.78
C LEU A 103 -5.08 -5.56 -5.33
N ILE A 104 -4.88 -6.78 -5.83
CA ILE A 104 -5.97 -7.67 -6.27
C ILE A 104 -6.91 -7.95 -5.10
N SER A 105 -6.39 -8.33 -3.93
CA SER A 105 -7.25 -8.57 -2.76
C SER A 105 -8.02 -7.33 -2.30
N GLU A 106 -7.44 -6.12 -2.37
CA GLU A 106 -8.15 -4.88 -2.07
C GLU A 106 -9.23 -4.57 -3.10
N PHE A 107 -8.99 -4.87 -4.38
CA PHE A 107 -9.98 -4.73 -5.43
C PHE A 107 -11.13 -5.72 -5.27
N ASP A 108 -10.85 -6.98 -4.97
CA ASP A 108 -11.86 -8.00 -4.66
C ASP A 108 -12.70 -7.60 -3.43
N ALA A 109 -12.05 -7.09 -2.38
CA ALA A 109 -12.74 -6.57 -1.20
C ALA A 109 -13.64 -5.37 -1.52
N TYR A 110 -13.18 -4.47 -2.40
CA TYR A 110 -13.98 -3.36 -2.90
C TYR A 110 -15.23 -3.85 -3.65
N LEU A 111 -15.09 -4.83 -4.54
CA LEU A 111 -16.23 -5.41 -5.28
C LEU A 111 -17.23 -6.15 -4.38
N GLY A 112 -16.80 -6.57 -3.19
CA GLY A 112 -17.66 -7.18 -2.17
C GLY A 112 -18.44 -6.19 -1.30
N LEU A 113 -18.24 -4.87 -1.45
CA LEU A 113 -18.98 -3.86 -0.69
C LEU A 113 -20.41 -3.67 -1.22
N ASP A 114 -21.36 -3.46 -0.30
CA ASP A 114 -22.71 -3.02 -0.67
C ASP A 114 -22.63 -1.65 -1.40
N GLY A 115 -23.08 -1.60 -2.65
CA GLY A 115 -23.07 -0.39 -3.47
C GLY A 115 -21.76 -0.11 -4.20
N ALA A 116 -20.86 -1.10 -4.36
CA ALA A 116 -19.73 -0.99 -5.27
C ALA A 116 -20.21 -0.76 -6.71
N ASP A 117 -19.77 0.34 -7.33
CA ASP A 117 -20.04 0.67 -8.73
C ASP A 117 -18.73 1.13 -9.38
N PRO A 118 -18.00 0.24 -10.08
CA PRO A 118 -16.70 0.58 -10.68
C PRO A 118 -16.77 1.71 -11.70
N VAL A 119 -17.93 1.94 -12.32
CA VAL A 119 -18.12 3.01 -13.30
C VAL A 119 -18.31 4.33 -12.58
N ALA A 120 -19.22 4.39 -11.60
CA ALA A 120 -19.45 5.62 -10.82
C ALA A 120 -18.27 5.98 -9.91
N ASP A 121 -17.49 4.98 -9.48
CA ASP A 121 -16.27 5.16 -8.68
C ASP A 121 -15.02 5.46 -9.53
N GLU A 122 -15.20 5.60 -10.85
CA GLU A 122 -14.14 5.95 -11.83
C GLU A 122 -12.92 5.03 -11.75
N VAL A 123 -13.13 3.73 -11.53
CA VAL A 123 -12.03 2.76 -11.43
C VAL A 123 -11.26 2.70 -12.74
N GLY A 124 -9.99 3.10 -12.68
CA GLY A 124 -9.07 3.10 -13.82
C GLY A 124 -8.06 1.96 -13.77
N TYR A 125 -8.10 1.06 -14.75
CA TYR A 125 -7.07 0.04 -15.02
C TYR A 125 -6.48 0.19 -16.43
N ARG A 126 -6.69 1.36 -17.05
CA ARG A 126 -6.12 1.67 -18.37
C ARG A 126 -4.63 1.88 -18.26
N GLN A 127 -3.90 1.33 -19.22
CA GLN A 127 -2.47 1.56 -19.39
C GLN A 127 -2.26 2.56 -20.51
N HIS A 128 -1.29 3.46 -20.34
CA HIS A 128 -0.88 4.43 -21.35
C HIS A 128 0.57 4.15 -21.72
N VAL A 129 0.86 4.11 -23.02
CA VAL A 129 2.23 3.98 -23.54
C VAL A 129 2.70 5.37 -23.93
N LEU A 130 3.82 5.81 -23.35
CA LEU A 130 4.38 7.15 -23.52
C LEU A 130 5.84 7.03 -23.96
N TRP A 131 6.25 7.82 -24.94
CA TRP A 131 7.65 8.02 -25.29
C TRP A 131 8.20 9.16 -24.43
N LEU A 132 9.14 8.86 -23.53
CA LEU A 132 9.71 9.82 -22.60
C LEU A 132 11.23 9.62 -22.50
N SER A 133 11.97 10.71 -22.61
CA SER A 133 13.37 10.79 -22.17
C SER A 133 13.48 10.57 -20.65
N ARG A 134 14.72 10.51 -20.13
CA ARG A 134 14.96 10.38 -18.69
C ARG A 134 14.47 11.62 -17.94
N GLU A 135 14.69 12.79 -18.52
CA GLU A 135 14.33 14.09 -17.99
C GLU A 135 12.80 14.26 -17.96
N GLU A 136 12.12 14.01 -19.09
CA GLU A 136 10.65 14.09 -19.19
C GLU A 136 9.96 13.09 -18.24
N ARG A 137 10.52 11.88 -18.10
CA ARG A 137 10.00 10.89 -17.15
C ARG A 137 10.15 11.37 -15.70
N ALA A 138 11.28 11.96 -15.35
CA ALA A 138 11.51 12.48 -14.00
C ALA A 138 10.57 13.66 -13.69
N GLU A 139 10.39 14.57 -14.64
CA GLU A 139 9.45 15.69 -14.56
C GLU A 139 8.01 15.20 -14.34
N MET A 140 7.53 14.28 -15.18
CA MET A 140 6.19 13.69 -15.05
C MET A 140 5.99 12.99 -13.69
N ILE A 141 6.99 12.27 -13.20
CA ILE A 141 6.93 11.61 -11.87
C ILE A 141 6.76 12.65 -10.76
N GLU A 142 7.51 13.75 -10.80
CA GLU A 142 7.40 14.81 -9.79
C GLU A 142 6.06 15.54 -9.85
N GLU A 143 5.52 15.80 -11.04
CA GLU A 143 4.19 16.39 -11.20
C GLU A 143 3.08 15.48 -10.65
N LEU A 144 3.09 14.20 -11.02
CA LEU A 144 2.14 13.21 -10.49
C LEU A 144 2.24 13.09 -8.98
N ARG A 145 3.47 13.05 -8.45
CA ARG A 145 3.73 13.00 -7.01
C ARG A 145 3.17 14.23 -6.31
N ALA A 146 3.37 15.43 -6.85
CA ALA A 146 2.86 16.67 -6.27
C ALA A 146 1.32 16.65 -6.16
N VAL A 147 0.63 16.18 -7.20
CA VAL A 147 -0.84 16.02 -7.20
C VAL A 147 -1.29 15.06 -6.09
N ILE A 148 -0.62 13.92 -5.93
CA ILE A 148 -0.93 12.90 -4.92
C ILE A 148 -0.68 13.46 -3.51
N VAL A 149 0.54 13.96 -3.24
CA VAL A 149 0.96 14.44 -1.92
C VAL A 149 0.05 15.56 -1.41
N ALA A 150 -0.38 16.47 -2.28
CA ALA A 150 -1.31 17.55 -1.92
C ALA A 150 -2.64 17.03 -1.35
N ARG A 151 -3.08 15.82 -1.75
CA ARG A 151 -4.36 15.21 -1.34
C ARG A 151 -4.20 14.24 -0.17
N MET A 152 -2.99 13.75 0.11
CA MET A 152 -2.73 12.83 1.22
C MET A 152 -3.05 13.42 2.61
N ARG A 153 -3.09 14.75 2.73
CA ARG A 153 -3.45 15.46 3.98
C ARG A 153 -4.97 15.61 4.19
N ASN A 154 -5.78 15.21 3.23
CA ASN A 154 -7.23 15.33 3.36
C ASN A 154 -7.76 14.44 4.49
N GLU A 155 -8.45 15.05 5.46
CA GLU A 155 -9.11 14.32 6.53
C GLU A 155 -10.37 13.60 6.05
N SER A 156 -10.77 12.58 6.82
CA SER A 156 -12.02 11.86 6.64
C SER A 156 -13.23 12.78 6.85
N ALA A 157 -14.23 12.71 5.97
CA ALA A 157 -15.48 13.46 6.08
C ALA A 157 -16.64 12.65 5.48
N PRO A 158 -17.92 12.91 5.84
CA PRO A 158 -19.05 12.13 5.35
C PRO A 158 -19.19 12.04 3.83
N HIS A 159 -18.72 13.06 3.09
CA HIS A 159 -18.75 13.12 1.63
C HIS A 159 -17.48 12.56 0.95
N ARG A 160 -16.50 12.08 1.72
CA ARG A 160 -15.21 11.59 1.21
C ARG A 160 -15.12 10.08 1.38
N ARG A 161 -14.80 9.39 0.29
CA ARG A 161 -14.45 7.96 0.32
C ARG A 161 -12.93 7.81 0.26
N ARG A 162 -12.41 6.75 0.88
CA ARG A 162 -10.99 6.42 0.82
C ARG A 162 -10.75 5.65 -0.48
N HIS A 163 -9.80 6.11 -1.28
CA HIS A 163 -9.38 5.45 -2.51
C HIS A 163 -7.98 4.88 -2.33
N LEU A 164 -7.75 3.68 -2.85
CA LEU A 164 -6.42 3.10 -2.97
C LEU A 164 -5.87 3.45 -4.35
N LEU A 165 -4.73 4.15 -4.38
CA LEU A 165 -4.01 4.49 -5.61
C LEU A 165 -2.62 3.83 -5.55
N SER A 166 -2.30 3.02 -6.56
CA SER A 166 -1.00 2.38 -6.71
C SER A 166 -0.42 2.70 -8.10
N PRO A 167 0.33 3.80 -8.26
CA PRO A 167 0.92 4.14 -9.55
C PRO A 167 2.05 3.17 -9.89
N ILE A 168 2.03 2.61 -11.11
CA ILE A 168 3.05 1.67 -11.61
C ILE A 168 3.56 2.21 -12.94
N LEU A 169 4.87 2.42 -13.03
CA LEU A 169 5.56 2.92 -14.23
C LEU A 169 6.90 2.18 -14.38
N PHE A 170 7.13 1.57 -15.53
CA PHE A 170 8.38 0.93 -15.90
C PHE A 170 8.56 0.96 -17.42
N PRO A 171 9.81 0.98 -17.93
CA PRO A 171 10.04 0.86 -19.36
C PRO A 171 9.59 -0.51 -19.87
N VAL A 172 8.92 -0.54 -21.02
CA VAL A 172 8.44 -1.78 -21.65
C VAL A 172 9.39 -2.30 -22.74
N GLU A 173 10.32 -1.46 -23.20
CA GLU A 173 11.32 -1.76 -24.22
C GLU A 173 12.63 -1.02 -23.92
N THR A 174 13.75 -1.57 -24.40
CA THR A 174 15.03 -0.85 -24.43
C THR A 174 14.94 0.23 -25.52
N PRO A 175 15.42 1.46 -25.27
CA PRO A 175 15.47 2.46 -26.34
C PRO A 175 16.26 1.89 -27.54
N PRO A 176 15.83 2.19 -28.78
CA PRO A 176 16.59 1.78 -29.96
C PRO A 176 18.03 2.32 -29.84
N PRO A 177 19.04 1.56 -30.31
CA PRO A 177 20.41 2.06 -30.34
C PRO A 177 20.43 3.36 -31.14
N ASP A 178 21.14 4.38 -30.65
CA ASP A 178 21.27 5.66 -31.33
C ASP A 178 21.65 5.41 -32.79
N ALA A 179 20.75 5.77 -33.71
CA ALA A 179 21.02 5.75 -35.14
C ALA A 179 21.89 6.96 -35.48
N GLY A 180 23.15 6.94 -35.01
CA GLY A 180 24.05 8.08 -35.10
C GLY A 180 25.48 7.76 -34.67
N ALA A 181 26.20 7.02 -35.53
CA ALA A 181 27.63 7.16 -35.73
C ALA A 181 27.87 7.42 -37.22
#